data_AF-U9VXB0-F1
#
_entry.id   AF-U9VXB0-F1
#
_cell.length_a   1.000
_cell.length_b   1.000
_cell.length_c   1.000
_cell.angle_alpha   90.00
_cell.angle_beta   90.00
_cell.angle_gamma   90.00
#
_symmetry.space_group_name_H-M   'P 1'
#
loop_
_entity.id
_entity.type
_entity.pdbx_description
1 polymer ?
#
loop_
_entity_poly.entity_id
_entity_poly.type
_entity_poly.pdbx_seq_one_letter_code
_entity_poly.pdbx_strand_id
1 'polypeptide(L)'
;MTKTMTQGKMLFKLKELMAKYDVSGKALALRLDVSSSTISEWRNGNKHPSVPKVNQILNAVLELGDQERLKFEPLTLSELLEWRLDR
;
A
#
# COMPACT_ATOMS: atom_id res chain seq x y z
N MET A 1 24.58 16.16 26.64
CA MET A 1 24.03 14.89 26.09
C MET A 1 23.21 15.24 24.87
N THR A 2 23.76 15.09 23.67
CA THR A 2 23.03 15.28 22.41
C THR A 2 22.12 14.07 22.19
N LYS A 3 20.81 14.29 22.27
CA LYS A 3 19.80 13.30 21.97
C LYS A 3 19.86 13.04 20.47
N THR A 4 20.43 11.92 20.04
CA THR A 4 20.33 11.45 18.65
C THR A 4 18.86 11.20 18.37
N MET A 5 18.23 12.07 17.59
CA MET A 5 16.90 11.82 17.06
C MET A 5 17.02 10.73 16.02
N THR A 6 16.64 9.51 16.37
CA THR A 6 16.48 8.41 15.41
C THR A 6 15.46 8.85 14.37
N GLN A 7 15.90 9.09 13.13
CA GLN A 7 15.01 9.36 12.01
C GLN A 7 14.27 8.06 11.68
N GLY A 8 12.96 8.15 11.49
CA GLY A 8 12.16 7.02 11.02
C GLY A 8 11.56 7.35 9.66
N LYS A 9 11.41 6.32 8.83
CA LYS A 9 10.78 6.39 7.52
C LYS A 9 9.53 5.54 7.46
N MET A 10 8.56 6.01 6.69
CA MET A 10 7.36 5.25 6.37
C MET A 10 7.61 4.41 5.11
N LEU A 11 7.31 3.13 5.20
CA LEU A 11 7.37 2.19 4.08
C LEU A 11 5.96 1.94 3.54
N PHE A 12 5.79 2.06 2.23
CA PHE A 12 4.54 1.81 1.52
C PHE A 12 4.54 0.40 0.90
N LYS A 13 3.76 -0.52 1.47
CA LYS A 13 3.78 -1.96 1.22
C LYS A 13 2.74 -2.43 0.21
N LEU A 14 2.56 -1.66 -0.86
CA LEU A 14 1.51 -1.95 -1.84
C LEU A 14 1.74 -3.29 -2.56
N LYS A 15 3.00 -3.66 -2.83
CA LYS A 15 3.33 -4.92 -3.51
C LYS A 15 2.90 -6.13 -2.67
N GLU A 16 3.22 -6.10 -1.38
CA GLU A 16 2.87 -7.14 -0.41
C GLU A 16 1.37 -7.22 -0.22
N LEU A 17 0.71 -6.06 -0.07
CA LEU A 17 -0.74 -5.97 0.09
C LEU A 17 -1.47 -6.61 -1.10
N MET A 18 -1.08 -6.23 -2.32
CA MET A 18 -1.69 -6.77 -3.54
C MET A 18 -1.50 -8.28 -3.66
N ALA A 19 -0.32 -8.80 -3.32
CA ALA A 19 -0.05 -10.22 -3.35
C ALA A 19 -0.88 -10.98 -2.30
N LYS A 20 -1.05 -10.41 -1.10
CA LYS A 20 -1.83 -11.01 -0.02
C LYS A 20 -3.29 -11.18 -0.40
N TYR A 21 -3.90 -10.18 -1.04
CA TYR A 21 -5.31 -10.17 -1.39
C TYR A 21 -5.61 -10.50 -2.86
N ASP A 22 -4.64 -11.05 -3.60
CA ASP A 22 -4.75 -11.42 -5.01
C ASP A 22 -5.27 -10.29 -5.94
N VAL A 23 -4.80 -9.06 -5.70
CA VAL A 23 -5.16 -7.90 -6.52
C VAL A 23 -4.14 -7.68 -7.63
N SER A 24 -4.58 -7.79 -8.89
CA SER A 24 -3.70 -7.50 -10.03
C SER A 24 -3.42 -5.99 -10.17
N GLY A 25 -2.21 -5.64 -10.60
CA GLY A 25 -1.85 -4.24 -10.84
C GLY A 25 -2.66 -3.57 -11.94
N LYS A 26 -3.11 -4.34 -12.94
CA LYS A 26 -3.98 -3.87 -14.01
C LYS A 26 -5.37 -3.50 -13.49
N ALA A 27 -5.97 -4.37 -12.65
CA ALA A 27 -7.28 -4.11 -12.05
C ALA A 27 -7.23 -2.88 -11.14
N LEU A 28 -6.18 -2.77 -10.32
CA LEU A 28 -5.97 -1.61 -9.45
C LEU A 28 -5.79 -0.31 -10.26
N ALA A 29 -4.99 -0.33 -11.31
CA ALA A 29 -4.79 0.83 -12.19
C ALA A 29 -6.11 1.32 -12.79
N LEU A 30 -6.89 0.39 -13.35
CA LEU A 30 -8.20 0.67 -13.94
C LEU A 30 -9.17 1.23 -12.89
N ARG A 31 -9.23 0.63 -11.70
CA ARG A 31 -10.14 1.03 -10.63
C ARG A 31 -9.84 2.42 -10.06
N LEU A 32 -8.56 2.82 -10.05
CA LEU A 32 -8.11 4.09 -9.51
C LEU A 32 -7.99 5.20 -10.56
N ASP A 33 -8.27 4.87 -11.83
CA ASP A 33 -8.07 5.72 -13.00
C ASP A 33 -6.64 6.31 -13.05
N VAL A 34 -5.65 5.43 -12.98
CA VAL A 34 -4.23 5.77 -13.08
C VAL A 34 -3.53 4.85 -14.07
N SER A 35 -2.35 5.25 -14.55
CA SER A 35 -1.56 4.39 -15.43
C SER A 35 -0.98 3.19 -14.67
N SER A 36 -0.73 2.10 -15.41
CA SER A 36 0.02 0.94 -14.88
C SER A 36 1.44 1.32 -14.43
N SER A 37 2.04 2.35 -15.03
CA SER A 37 3.34 2.87 -14.60
C SER A 37 3.26 3.50 -13.22
N THR A 38 2.22 4.26 -12.90
CA THR A 38 2.00 4.82 -11.56
C THR A 38 1.88 3.72 -10.51
N ILE A 39 1.11 2.65 -10.78
CA ILE A 39 1.04 1.49 -9.88
C ILE A 39 2.42 0.84 -9.68
N SER A 40 3.21 0.75 -10.74
CA SER A 40 4.55 0.16 -10.68
C SER A 40 5.52 1.01 -9.86
N GLU A 41 5.48 2.34 -10.00
CA GLU A 41 6.26 3.27 -9.19
C GLU A 41 5.91 3.17 -7.69
N TRP A 42 4.62 3.06 -7.36
CA TRP A 42 4.18 2.87 -5.98
C TRP A 42 4.58 1.52 -5.38
N ARG A 43 4.45 0.43 -6.14
CA ARG A 43 4.85 -0.92 -5.69
C ARG A 43 6.35 -1.05 -5.43
N ASN A 44 7.17 -0.28 -6.15
CA ASN A 44 8.62 -0.30 -6.01
C ASN A 44 9.13 0.73 -5.00
N GLY A 45 8.26 1.55 -4.41
CA GLY A 45 8.65 2.64 -3.51
C GLY A 45 9.37 3.80 -4.19
N ASN A 46 9.33 3.87 -5.53
CA ASN A 46 9.95 4.97 -6.30
C ASN A 46 9.18 6.28 -6.15
N LYS A 47 7.85 6.18 -5.96
CA LYS A 47 6.97 7.28 -5.59
C LYS A 47 5.96 6.80 -4.56
N HIS A 48 5.39 7.75 -3.84
CA HIS A 48 4.32 7.48 -2.89
C HIS A 48 3.01 8.12 -3.36
N PRO A 49 1.86 7.45 -3.18
CA PRO A 49 0.58 8.07 -3.40
C PRO A 49 0.34 9.18 -2.37
N SER A 50 -0.51 10.15 -2.73
CA SER A 50 -1.02 11.13 -1.77
C SER A 50 -1.91 10.46 -0.72
N VAL A 51 -2.10 11.11 0.43
CA VAL A 51 -2.97 10.60 1.51
C VAL A 51 -4.38 10.24 1.01
N PRO A 52 -5.08 11.06 0.20
CA PRO A 52 -6.38 10.67 -0.36
C PRO A 52 -6.30 9.40 -1.23
N LYS A 53 -5.20 9.23 -1.97
CA LYS A 53 -4.99 8.08 -2.84
C LYS A 53 -4.69 6.80 -2.04
N VAL A 54 -4.08 6.91 -0.84
CA VAL A 54 -3.96 5.78 0.11
C VAL A 54 -5.34 5.23 0.47
N ASN A 55 -6.30 6.10 0.81
CA ASN A 55 -7.67 5.66 1.14
C ASN A 55 -8.36 5.00 -0.06
N GLN A 56 -8.19 5.57 -1.26
CA GLN A 56 -8.73 4.97 -2.49
C GLN A 56 -8.13 3.59 -2.79
N ILE A 57 -6.82 3.39 -2.53
CA ILE A 57 -6.16 2.10 -2.67
C ILE A 57 -6.77 1.07 -1.72
N LEU A 58 -6.97 1.41 -0.44
CA LEU A 58 -7.59 0.50 0.53
C LEU A 58 -9.00 0.08 0.09
N ASN A 59 -9.84 1.04 -0.31
CA ASN A 59 -11.17 0.74 -0.81
C ASN A 59 -11.14 -0.14 -2.07
N ALA A 60 -10.23 0.14 -3.01
CA ALA A 60 -10.09 -0.68 -4.20
C ALA A 60 -9.66 -2.12 -3.86
N VAL A 61 -8.81 -2.32 -2.84
CA VAL A 61 -8.42 -3.68 -2.40
C VAL A 61 -9.59 -4.39 -1.72
N LEU A 62 -10.42 -3.70 -0.93
CA LEU A 62 -11.65 -4.29 -0.38
C LEU A 62 -12.61 -4.79 -1.48
N GLU A 63 -12.72 -4.03 -2.57
CA GLU A 63 -13.62 -4.35 -3.68
C GLU A 63 -13.07 -5.44 -4.61
N LEU A 64 -11.76 -5.41 -4.92
CA LEU A 64 -11.14 -6.27 -5.93
C LEU A 64 -10.49 -7.52 -5.34
N GLY A 65 -10.16 -7.51 -4.05
CA GLY A 65 -9.38 -8.57 -3.42
C GLY A 65 -10.16 -9.85 -3.18
N ASP A 66 -9.42 -10.91 -2.86
CA ASP A 66 -9.96 -12.19 -2.42
C ASP A 66 -10.89 -11.99 -1.21
N GLN A 67 -12.18 -12.20 -1.45
CA GLN A 67 -13.24 -11.98 -0.47
C GLN A 67 -13.25 -13.03 0.65
N GLU A 68 -12.79 -14.26 0.38
CA GLU A 68 -12.58 -15.26 1.44
C GLU A 68 -11.41 -14.82 2.31
N ARG A 69 -10.31 -14.40 1.66
CA ARG A 69 -9.20 -13.60 2.20
C ARG A 69 -9.64 -12.59 3.27
N LEU A 70 -10.38 -11.60 2.81
CA LEU A 70 -10.78 -10.43 3.58
C LEU A 70 -11.70 -10.74 4.76
N LYS A 71 -12.49 -11.83 4.69
CA LYS A 71 -13.34 -12.28 5.81
C LYS A 71 -12.51 -12.75 7.01
N PHE A 72 -11.42 -13.49 6.76
CA PHE A 72 -10.57 -14.04 7.82
C PHE A 72 -9.46 -13.08 8.24
N GLU A 73 -8.94 -12.28 7.32
CA GLU A 73 -7.88 -11.30 7.55
C GLU A 73 -8.29 -9.91 7.07
N PRO A 74 -9.10 -9.16 7.87
CA PRO A 74 -9.58 -7.84 7.49
C PRO A 74 -8.43 -6.89 7.13
N LEU A 75 -8.62 -6.16 6.04
CA LEU A 75 -7.66 -5.16 5.58
C LEU A 75 -7.50 -4.04 6.63
N THR A 76 -6.26 -3.71 6.97
CA THR A 76 -5.94 -2.61 7.88
C THR A 76 -4.91 -1.66 7.27
N LEU A 77 -4.80 -0.44 7.81
CA LEU A 77 -3.79 0.52 7.35
C LEU A 77 -2.36 0.00 7.51
N SER A 78 -2.09 -0.81 8.56
CA SER A 78 -0.76 -1.40 8.81
C SER A 78 -0.35 -2.46 7.79
N GLU A 79 -1.30 -3.04 7.04
CA GLU A 79 -0.97 -3.90 5.90
C GLU A 79 -0.34 -3.09 4.76
N LEU A 80 -0.68 -1.79 4.66
CA LEU A 80 -0.20 -0.90 3.62
C LEU A 80 0.97 -0.01 4.08
N LEU A 81 1.01 0.38 5.36
CA LEU A 81 2.01 1.30 5.91
C LEU A 81 2.78 0.68 7.07
N GLU A 82 4.10 0.79 7.02
CA GLU A 82 4.97 0.34 8.11
C GLU A 82 5.94 1.47 8.50
N TRP A 83 6.03 1.79 9.79
CA TRP A 83 7.05 2.70 10.30
C TRP A 83 8.34 1.93 10.57
N ARG A 84 9.45 2.36 9.95
CA ARG A 84 10.79 1.81 10.21
C ARG A 84 11.69 2.87 10.78
N LEU A 85 12.37 2.54 11.87
CA LEU A 85 13.46 3.34 12.40
C LEU A 85 14.71 3.09 11.56
N ASP A 86 15.38 4.15 11.12
CA ASP A 86 16.71 4.03 10.53
C ASP A 86 17.67 3.64 11.67
N ARG A 87 18.22 2.42 11.59
CA ARG A 87 19.21 1.89 12.53
C ARG A 87 20.61 2.19 12.05
#